data_AF-A0A165MX59-F1
#
_entry.id   AF-A0A165MX59-F1
#
_cell.length_a   1.000
_cell.length_b   1.000
_cell.length_c   1.000
_cell.angle_alpha   90.00
_cell.angle_beta   90.00
_cell.angle_gamma   90.00
#
_symmetry.space_group_name_H-M   'P 1'
#
loop_
_entity.id
_entity.type
_entity.pdbx_description
1 polymer ?
#
loop_
_entity_poly.entity_id
_entity_poly.type
_entity_poly.pdbx_seq_one_letter_code
_entity_poly.pdbx_strand_id
1 'polypeptide(L)'
;MLSSSSIIRLIAAATASLFAATCAKGTPLIGSDPPVPLSKLEIANFKNYTFYAAAAYCKPKDIETWTCGGNCKHLPSFRPYKSRGDGNAVQYWFVGYDSYLQTVVVAHQGTDPFKFLSVLTDADVHKVPLPALEFPGMPDDILVHRGFLNAHDQSWYEVFHAVGAQMAEYKTDSVTIIGHSLGKYLRCTATELPPNPSLSMKVVTYGMPRVGNQAFADWVDEHIPDLRHINNLHDPVPIVPWTAWGFAHPSGEVHIQPKNVWVACPGQDNESRGCSRGDTPWLVNSRLTDHIWFYDGLIVGTCHQSPFATSAVVTAPPTIPNLLRLQLGRDD
;
A
#
# COMPACT_ATOMS: atom_id res chain seq x y z
N MET A 1 -38.56 -60.56 -37.55
CA MET A 1 -39.93 -60.20 -37.97
C MET A 1 -40.18 -58.75 -37.54
N LEU A 2 -40.69 -57.95 -38.47
CA LEU A 2 -40.96 -56.51 -38.38
C LEU A 2 -42.08 -56.16 -37.40
N SER A 3 -42.06 -54.93 -36.85
CA SER A 3 -43.17 -53.96 -36.88
C SER A 3 -42.87 -52.78 -35.91
N SER A 4 -42.45 -51.61 -36.43
CA SER A 4 -43.26 -50.38 -36.62
C SER A 4 -43.61 -49.66 -35.30
N SER A 5 -42.88 -48.62 -34.89
CA SER A 5 -43.03 -47.19 -35.27
C SER A 5 -44.29 -46.51 -34.71
N SER A 6 -44.10 -45.60 -33.73
CA SER A 6 -44.91 -44.39 -33.44
C SER A 6 -44.20 -43.59 -32.32
N ILE A 7 -43.30 -42.68 -32.66
CA ILE A 7 -43.49 -41.21 -32.65
C ILE A 7 -44.27 -40.68 -31.43
N ILE A 8 -43.55 -40.27 -30.39
CA ILE A 8 -43.91 -39.11 -29.56
C ILE A 8 -42.64 -38.30 -29.33
N ARG A 9 -42.62 -37.07 -29.88
CA ARG A 9 -41.64 -36.03 -29.58
C ARG A 9 -41.86 -35.56 -28.14
N LEU A 10 -40.84 -35.63 -27.28
CA LEU A 10 -40.79 -34.76 -26.11
C LEU A 10 -39.55 -33.89 -26.18
N ILE A 11 -39.83 -32.59 -26.13
CA ILE A 11 -38.93 -31.46 -26.21
C ILE A 11 -38.00 -31.46 -25.00
N ALA A 12 -36.71 -31.28 -25.25
CA ALA A 12 -35.72 -30.99 -24.23
C ALA A 12 -36.06 -29.67 -23.53
N ALA A 13 -36.35 -29.72 -22.23
CA ALA A 13 -36.33 -28.57 -21.35
C ALA A 13 -35.30 -28.84 -20.26
N ALA A 14 -34.03 -28.57 -20.57
CA ALA A 14 -33.01 -28.44 -19.56
C ALA A 14 -33.30 -27.13 -18.80
N THR A 15 -33.86 -27.25 -17.60
CA THR A 15 -33.93 -26.13 -16.66
C THR A 15 -32.54 -25.89 -16.10
N ALA A 16 -31.72 -25.16 -16.85
CA ALA A 16 -30.57 -24.47 -16.28
C ALA A 16 -31.13 -23.33 -15.43
N SER A 17 -31.26 -23.58 -14.13
CA SER A 17 -31.53 -22.54 -13.15
C SER A 17 -30.38 -21.54 -13.19
N LEU A 18 -30.58 -20.42 -13.89
CA LEU A 18 -29.77 -19.23 -13.73
C LEU A 18 -29.93 -18.78 -12.27
N PHE A 19 -28.98 -19.15 -11.42
CA PHE A 19 -28.66 -18.33 -10.26
C PHE A 19 -28.03 -17.05 -10.80
N ALA A 20 -28.87 -16.07 -11.13
CA ALA A 20 -28.44 -14.69 -11.17
C ALA A 20 -28.09 -14.33 -9.73
N ALA A 21 -26.82 -14.48 -9.37
CA ALA A 21 -26.26 -13.84 -8.19
C ALA A 21 -26.41 -12.34 -8.43
N THR A 22 -27.47 -11.76 -7.89
CA THR A 22 -27.55 -10.32 -7.71
C THR A 22 -26.36 -9.94 -6.84
N CYS A 23 -25.33 -9.31 -7.42
CA CYS A 23 -24.35 -8.57 -6.64
C CYS A 23 -25.13 -7.51 -5.85
N ALA A 24 -25.49 -7.85 -4.61
CA ALA A 24 -25.88 -6.86 -3.64
C ALA A 24 -24.67 -5.92 -3.54
N LYS A 25 -24.87 -4.64 -3.87
CA LYS A 25 -23.86 -3.62 -3.62
C LYS A 25 -23.55 -3.69 -2.12
N GLY A 26 -22.39 -4.24 -1.77
CA GLY A 26 -21.93 -4.27 -0.38
C GLY A 26 -21.96 -2.86 0.15
N THR A 27 -22.58 -2.66 1.31
CA THR A 27 -22.35 -1.45 2.10
C THR A 27 -20.84 -1.31 2.31
N PRO A 28 -20.24 -0.13 2.07
CA PRO A 28 -18.83 0.09 2.36
C PRO A 28 -18.49 -0.43 3.76
N LEU A 29 -17.39 -1.17 3.91
CA LEU A 29 -16.91 -1.72 5.18
C LEU A 29 -16.29 -0.63 6.07
N ILE A 30 -16.91 0.55 6.13
CA ILE A 30 -16.45 1.67 6.94
C ILE A 30 -16.48 1.22 8.40
N GLY A 31 -15.29 1.15 9.00
CA GLY A 31 -15.13 0.76 10.40
C GLY A 31 -15.59 1.87 11.34
N SER A 32 -16.26 1.50 12.43
CA SER A 32 -16.46 2.38 13.58
C SER A 32 -16.06 1.72 14.90
N ASP A 33 -15.56 0.49 14.82
CA ASP A 33 -15.14 -0.29 15.98
C ASP A 33 -13.95 0.37 16.67
N PRO A 34 -13.85 0.25 18.00
CA PRO A 34 -12.75 0.86 18.74
C PRO A 34 -11.41 0.26 18.31
N PRO A 35 -10.35 1.09 18.22
CA PRO A 35 -9.01 0.62 17.91
C PRO A 35 -8.50 -0.34 18.99
N VAL A 36 -7.76 -1.37 18.57
CA VAL A 36 -7.22 -2.42 19.43
C VAL A 36 -5.72 -2.20 19.64
N PRO A 37 -5.23 -1.99 20.88
CA PRO A 37 -3.81 -1.83 21.14
C PRO A 37 -2.98 -3.04 20.70
N LEU A 38 -1.86 -2.78 20.03
CA LEU A 38 -0.90 -3.80 19.66
C LEU A 38 0.07 -4.10 20.81
N SER A 39 0.47 -5.37 20.94
CA SER A 39 1.52 -5.79 21.84
C SER A 39 2.91 -5.33 21.37
N LYS A 40 3.87 -5.29 22.29
CA LYS A 40 5.27 -4.96 21.97
C LYS A 40 5.88 -5.90 20.91
N LEU A 41 5.46 -7.17 20.90
CA LEU A 41 5.95 -8.16 19.94
C LEU A 41 5.40 -7.88 18.54
N GLU A 42 4.11 -7.55 18.42
CA GLU A 42 3.50 -7.17 17.14
C GLU A 42 4.16 -5.91 16.56
N ILE A 43 4.43 -4.90 17.39
CA ILE A 43 5.13 -3.69 16.96
C ILE A 43 6.55 -4.03 16.49
N ALA A 44 7.28 -4.85 17.26
CA ALA A 44 8.65 -5.26 16.91
C ALA A 44 8.73 -6.01 15.57
N ASN A 45 7.67 -6.73 15.17
CA ASN A 45 7.62 -7.42 13.89
C ASN A 45 7.60 -6.46 12.68
N PHE A 46 7.24 -5.19 12.87
CA PHE A 46 7.28 -4.20 11.79
C PHE A 46 8.66 -3.62 11.52
N LYS A 47 9.58 -3.75 12.47
CA LYS A 47 10.87 -3.04 12.47
C LYS A 47 11.71 -3.26 11.21
N ASN A 48 11.83 -4.51 10.75
CA ASN A 48 12.57 -4.81 9.52
C ASN A 48 11.91 -4.15 8.31
N TYR A 49 10.58 -4.14 8.23
CA TYR A 49 9.87 -3.48 7.15
C TYR A 49 10.06 -1.96 7.19
N THR A 50 10.12 -1.35 8.37
CA THR A 50 10.43 0.08 8.51
C THR A 50 11.83 0.41 7.97
N PHE A 51 12.83 -0.45 8.24
CA PHE A 51 14.17 -0.28 7.69
C PHE A 51 14.24 -0.46 6.17
N TYR A 52 13.46 -1.38 5.60
CA TYR A 52 13.33 -1.50 4.15
C TYR A 52 12.70 -0.25 3.53
N ALA A 53 11.62 0.27 4.13
CA ALA A 53 10.98 1.50 3.69
C ALA A 53 11.95 2.71 3.75
N ALA A 54 12.76 2.81 4.81
CA ALA A 54 13.80 3.83 4.93
C ALA A 54 14.94 3.64 3.90
N ALA A 55 15.38 2.39 3.67
CA ALA A 55 16.40 2.07 2.67
C ALA A 55 15.95 2.41 1.24
N ALA A 56 14.65 2.36 0.95
CA ALA A 56 14.12 2.69 -0.38
C ALA A 56 14.40 4.14 -0.80
N TYR A 57 14.70 5.04 0.14
CA TYR A 57 15.12 6.41 -0.16
C TYR A 57 16.61 6.55 -0.51
N CYS A 58 17.40 5.48 -0.39
CA CYS A 58 18.82 5.49 -0.72
C CYS A 58 19.05 5.28 -2.22
N LYS A 59 20.18 5.81 -2.71
CA LYS A 59 20.50 5.74 -4.14
C LYS A 59 20.63 4.29 -4.58
N PRO A 60 20.13 3.92 -5.77
CA PRO A 60 20.22 2.56 -6.30
C PRO A 60 21.63 1.97 -6.23
N LYS A 61 22.65 2.75 -6.57
CA LYS A 61 24.06 2.32 -6.48
C LYS A 61 24.46 1.83 -5.09
N ASP A 62 23.98 2.49 -4.03
CA ASP A 62 24.29 2.09 -2.64
C ASP A 62 23.47 0.86 -2.21
N ILE A 63 22.30 0.65 -2.83
CA ILE A 63 21.46 -0.53 -2.61
C ILE A 63 22.00 -1.76 -3.35
N GLU A 64 22.50 -1.62 -4.58
CA GLU A 64 23.12 -2.72 -5.33
C GLU A 64 24.27 -3.38 -4.55
N THR A 65 25.05 -2.58 -3.82
CA THR A 65 26.13 -3.08 -2.96
C THR A 65 25.72 -3.29 -1.49
N TRP A 66 24.45 -3.01 -1.15
CA TRP A 66 23.91 -3.03 0.22
C TRP A 66 24.74 -2.23 1.25
N THR A 67 25.22 -1.05 0.84
CA THR A 67 26.10 -0.17 1.63
C THR A 67 25.41 1.12 2.10
N CYS A 68 24.07 1.13 2.17
CA CYS A 68 23.25 2.29 2.55
C CYS A 68 23.28 2.67 4.05
N GLY A 69 24.39 2.41 4.74
CA GLY A 69 24.60 2.79 6.14
C GLY A 69 23.76 1.97 7.13
N GLY A 70 23.22 2.65 8.15
CA GLY A 70 22.49 2.02 9.27
C GLY A 70 21.32 1.14 8.83
N ASN A 71 20.60 1.55 7.76
CA ASN A 71 19.45 0.80 7.25
C ASN A 71 19.87 -0.58 6.73
N CYS A 72 20.86 -0.63 5.83
CA CYS A 72 21.40 -1.87 5.29
C CYS A 72 22.07 -2.73 6.37
N LYS A 73 22.78 -2.13 7.32
CA LYS A 73 23.42 -2.84 8.45
C LYS A 73 22.41 -3.54 9.38
N HIS A 74 21.19 -3.01 9.51
CA HIS A 74 20.14 -3.64 10.31
C HIS A 74 19.52 -4.86 9.61
N LEU A 75 19.73 -5.01 8.30
CA LEU A 75 19.16 -6.04 7.46
C LEU A 75 20.26 -6.93 6.83
N PRO A 76 21.07 -7.64 7.65
CA PRO A 76 22.23 -8.39 7.16
C PRO A 76 21.85 -9.66 6.38
N SER A 77 20.60 -10.13 6.51
CA SER A 77 20.06 -11.31 5.80
C SER A 77 19.61 -11.01 4.37
N PHE A 78 19.50 -9.73 4.01
CA PHE A 78 19.06 -9.31 2.69
C PHE A 78 20.17 -9.42 1.66
N ARG A 79 19.82 -9.86 0.46
CA ARG A 79 20.70 -9.90 -0.71
C ARG A 79 20.04 -9.09 -1.82
N PRO A 80 20.55 -7.88 -2.15
CA PRO A 80 20.00 -7.10 -3.24
C PRO A 80 20.23 -7.83 -4.56
N TYR A 81 19.24 -7.79 -5.44
CA TYR A 81 19.33 -8.34 -6.79
C TYR A 81 19.32 -7.24 -7.84
N LYS A 82 18.38 -6.30 -7.73
CA LYS A 82 18.24 -5.20 -8.68
C LYS A 82 17.71 -3.96 -7.99
N SER A 83 18.23 -2.79 -8.35
CA SER A 83 17.65 -1.51 -7.95
C SER A 83 17.80 -0.47 -9.06
N ARG A 84 16.80 0.40 -9.20
CA ARG A 84 16.72 1.43 -10.26
C ARG A 84 15.92 2.63 -9.76
N GLY A 85 15.65 3.56 -10.68
CA GLY A 85 14.98 4.83 -10.44
C GLY A 85 15.97 5.99 -10.38
N ASP A 86 15.45 7.19 -10.57
CA ASP A 86 16.20 8.45 -10.44
C ASP A 86 15.77 9.27 -9.21
N GLY A 87 14.69 8.86 -8.53
CA GLY A 87 14.13 9.53 -7.36
C GLY A 87 13.32 10.77 -7.72
N ASN A 88 13.01 10.96 -9.00
CA ASN A 88 12.27 12.07 -9.55
C ASN A 88 11.14 11.57 -10.46
N ALA A 89 11.43 11.31 -11.75
CA ALA A 89 10.44 10.77 -12.68
C ALA A 89 10.08 9.34 -12.30
N VAL A 90 11.10 8.52 -12.08
CA VAL A 90 10.96 7.14 -11.60
C VAL A 90 11.47 7.07 -10.18
N GLN A 91 10.56 6.85 -9.23
CA GLN A 91 10.91 6.65 -7.82
C GLN A 91 11.89 5.48 -7.66
N TYR A 92 12.80 5.56 -6.70
CA TYR A 92 13.70 4.45 -6.41
C TYR A 92 12.93 3.21 -6.02
N TRP A 93 13.47 2.08 -6.42
CA TRP A 93 12.96 0.78 -6.03
C TRP A 93 14.08 -0.23 -6.02
N PHE A 94 13.91 -1.28 -5.23
CA PHE A 94 14.79 -2.42 -5.25
C PHE A 94 14.06 -3.73 -5.00
N VAL A 95 14.67 -4.80 -5.51
CA VAL A 95 14.24 -6.18 -5.36
C VAL A 95 15.43 -7.00 -4.88
N GLY A 96 15.16 -7.95 -3.99
CA GLY A 96 16.13 -8.93 -3.52
C GLY A 96 15.49 -9.97 -2.63
N TYR A 97 16.29 -10.87 -2.06
CA TYR A 97 15.80 -11.93 -1.19
C TYR A 97 16.28 -11.72 0.25
N ASP A 98 15.37 -11.84 1.21
CA ASP A 98 15.70 -11.86 2.64
C ASP A 98 15.64 -13.29 3.17
N SER A 99 16.78 -13.82 3.59
CA SER A 99 16.90 -15.18 4.13
C SER A 99 16.32 -15.36 5.54
N TYR A 100 16.15 -14.27 6.30
CA TYR A 100 15.50 -14.28 7.62
C TYR A 100 13.98 -14.26 7.49
N LEU A 101 13.46 -13.41 6.61
CA LEU A 101 12.02 -13.34 6.31
C LEU A 101 11.54 -14.43 5.33
N GLN A 102 12.48 -15.12 4.67
CA GLN A 102 12.25 -16.15 3.65
C GLN A 102 11.34 -15.68 2.50
N THR A 103 11.56 -14.45 2.03
CA THR A 103 10.69 -13.78 1.06
C THR A 103 11.50 -12.95 0.07
N VAL A 104 10.97 -12.82 -1.15
CA VAL A 104 11.42 -11.79 -2.08
C VAL A 104 10.87 -10.45 -1.62
N VAL A 105 11.74 -9.51 -1.28
CA VAL A 105 11.35 -8.16 -0.87
C VAL A 105 11.39 -7.24 -2.07
N VAL A 106 10.31 -6.49 -2.26
CA VAL A 106 10.22 -5.35 -3.15
C VAL A 106 10.00 -4.11 -2.30
N ALA A 107 10.87 -3.11 -2.41
CA ALA A 107 10.70 -1.85 -1.69
C ALA A 107 10.66 -0.67 -2.64
N HIS A 108 9.71 0.25 -2.42
CA HIS A 108 9.49 1.43 -3.23
C HIS A 108 9.63 2.72 -2.43
N GLN A 109 10.36 3.67 -3.01
CA GLN A 109 10.46 5.04 -2.52
C GLN A 109 9.13 5.78 -2.73
N GLY A 110 8.79 6.65 -1.78
CA GLY A 110 7.77 7.67 -1.96
C GLY A 110 8.30 8.97 -2.58
N THR A 111 7.41 9.83 -3.03
CA THR A 111 7.76 11.12 -3.64
C THR A 111 7.93 12.23 -2.58
N ASP A 112 8.40 13.40 -3.02
CA ASP A 112 8.27 14.65 -2.27
C ASP A 112 6.82 14.82 -1.78
N PRO A 113 6.60 14.87 -0.46
CA PRO A 113 5.26 14.81 0.10
C PRO A 113 4.47 16.12 -0.07
N PHE A 114 5.13 17.26 -0.30
CA PHE A 114 4.44 18.51 -0.63
C PHE A 114 3.85 18.45 -2.04
N LYS A 115 4.66 18.02 -3.01
CA LYS A 115 4.19 17.82 -4.40
C LYS A 115 3.11 16.75 -4.45
N PHE A 116 3.33 15.67 -3.70
CA PHE A 116 2.41 14.54 -3.65
C PHE A 116 1.06 14.93 -3.08
N LEU A 117 1.04 15.60 -1.92
CA LEU A 117 -0.20 16.03 -1.30
C LEU A 117 -0.99 16.96 -2.23
N SER A 118 -0.31 17.91 -2.90
CA SER A 118 -0.97 18.78 -3.88
C SER A 118 -1.73 18.00 -4.95
N VAL A 119 -1.12 16.95 -5.52
CA VAL A 119 -1.75 16.10 -6.55
C VAL A 119 -2.95 15.33 -6.00
N LEU A 120 -2.88 14.83 -4.77
CA LEU A 120 -3.99 14.08 -4.15
C LEU A 120 -5.12 14.95 -3.65
N THR A 121 -4.84 16.25 -3.49
CA THR A 121 -5.80 17.22 -2.98
C THR A 121 -6.55 18.00 -4.06
N ASP A 122 -6.16 17.83 -5.32
CA ASP A 122 -6.74 18.56 -6.45
C ASP A 122 -8.11 18.02 -6.84
N ALA A 123 -9.06 18.88 -7.19
CA ALA A 123 -10.37 18.47 -7.68
C ALA A 123 -10.30 17.66 -8.99
N ASP A 124 -9.17 17.73 -9.71
CA ASP A 124 -8.86 16.97 -10.93
C ASP A 124 -8.29 15.56 -10.64
N VAL A 125 -8.53 15.00 -9.46
CA VAL A 125 -8.17 13.61 -9.15
C VAL A 125 -9.02 12.64 -9.97
N HIS A 126 -8.41 12.10 -11.04
CA HIS A 126 -9.05 11.16 -11.96
C HIS A 126 -8.85 9.70 -11.54
N LYS A 127 -9.97 8.96 -11.46
CA LYS A 127 -9.95 7.50 -11.40
C LYS A 127 -10.07 6.92 -12.81
N VAL A 128 -9.27 5.91 -13.12
CA VAL A 128 -9.27 5.20 -14.40
C VAL A 128 -9.38 3.70 -14.17
N PRO A 129 -10.01 2.94 -15.10
CA PRO A 129 -10.00 1.49 -15.03
C PRO A 129 -8.58 0.95 -15.19
N LEU A 130 -8.35 -0.24 -14.66
CA LEU A 130 -7.10 -0.97 -14.88
C LEU A 130 -7.04 -1.49 -16.33
N PRO A 131 -5.93 -1.33 -17.07
CA PRO A 131 -5.82 -1.83 -18.43
C PRO A 131 -5.91 -3.36 -18.49
N ALA A 132 -6.89 -3.91 -19.20
CA ALA A 132 -7.14 -5.37 -19.23
C ALA A 132 -5.96 -6.22 -19.73
N LEU A 133 -5.09 -5.65 -20.58
CA LEU A 133 -3.87 -6.35 -21.04
C LEU A 133 -2.86 -6.54 -19.92
N GLU A 134 -2.80 -5.59 -19.00
CA GLU A 134 -1.89 -5.57 -17.86
C GLU A 134 -2.50 -6.26 -16.64
N PHE A 135 -3.83 -6.22 -16.54
CA PHE A 135 -4.62 -6.75 -15.42
C PHE A 135 -5.69 -7.74 -15.91
N PRO A 136 -5.30 -8.90 -16.47
CA PRO A 136 -6.25 -9.85 -17.03
C PRO A 136 -7.17 -10.41 -15.93
N GLY A 137 -8.48 -10.35 -16.16
CA GLY A 137 -9.49 -10.90 -15.23
C GLY A 137 -9.85 -10.00 -14.04
N MET A 138 -9.33 -8.78 -13.98
CA MET A 138 -9.78 -7.81 -12.98
C MET A 138 -11.22 -7.35 -13.28
N PRO A 139 -12.08 -7.19 -12.25
CA PRO A 139 -13.40 -6.61 -12.40
C PRO A 139 -13.37 -5.20 -13.03
N ASP A 140 -14.28 -4.94 -13.97
CA ASP A 140 -14.34 -3.68 -14.74
C ASP A 140 -14.72 -2.45 -13.90
N ASP A 141 -15.30 -2.66 -12.71
CA ASP A 141 -15.69 -1.60 -11.78
C ASP A 141 -14.55 -1.19 -10.83
N ILE A 142 -13.39 -1.85 -10.88
CA ILE A 142 -12.18 -1.44 -10.18
C ILE A 142 -11.57 -0.22 -10.88
N LEU A 143 -11.51 0.89 -10.16
CA LEU A 143 -10.91 2.12 -10.64
C LEU A 143 -9.82 2.59 -9.68
N VAL A 144 -8.68 3.02 -10.22
CA VAL A 144 -7.52 3.48 -9.46
C VAL A 144 -7.13 4.90 -9.85
N HIS A 145 -6.42 5.60 -8.97
CA HIS A 145 -5.88 6.92 -9.24
C HIS A 145 -4.95 6.89 -10.48
N ARG A 146 -5.28 7.66 -11.53
CA ARG A 146 -4.51 7.69 -12.79
C ARG A 146 -3.02 7.97 -12.58
N GLY A 147 -2.70 8.92 -11.70
CA GLY A 147 -1.30 9.23 -11.39
C GLY A 147 -0.55 8.08 -10.72
N PHE A 148 -1.25 7.24 -9.94
CA PHE A 148 -0.63 6.08 -9.29
C PHE A 148 -0.40 4.96 -10.28
N LEU A 149 -1.37 4.71 -11.17
CA LEU A 149 -1.21 3.78 -12.28
C LEU A 149 -0.07 4.21 -13.21
N ASN A 150 -0.06 5.47 -13.68
CA ASN A 150 1.02 5.98 -14.52
C ASN A 150 2.39 5.94 -13.85
N ALA A 151 2.45 6.25 -12.55
CA ALA A 151 3.68 6.13 -11.80
C ALA A 151 4.09 4.67 -11.79
N HIS A 152 3.18 3.76 -11.41
CA HIS A 152 3.36 2.33 -11.37
C HIS A 152 3.98 1.80 -12.68
N ASP A 153 3.40 2.17 -13.81
CA ASP A 153 3.75 1.66 -15.14
C ASP A 153 5.21 1.95 -15.55
N GLN A 154 5.85 2.94 -14.95
CA GLN A 154 7.24 3.27 -15.28
C GLN A 154 8.28 2.28 -14.75
N SER A 155 7.91 1.42 -13.78
CA SER A 155 8.85 0.43 -13.22
C SER A 155 8.31 -0.99 -13.18
N TRP A 156 7.04 -1.21 -13.54
CA TRP A 156 6.35 -2.49 -13.36
C TRP A 156 7.13 -3.65 -13.99
N TYR A 157 7.53 -3.49 -15.25
CA TYR A 157 8.12 -4.57 -16.06
C TYR A 157 9.43 -5.06 -15.44
N GLU A 158 10.28 -4.12 -15.04
CA GLU A 158 11.56 -4.45 -14.44
C GLU A 158 11.45 -5.05 -13.05
N VAL A 159 10.48 -4.58 -12.24
CA VAL A 159 10.20 -5.13 -10.91
C VAL A 159 9.64 -6.54 -11.05
N PHE A 160 8.66 -6.75 -11.92
CA PHE A 160 8.02 -8.04 -12.16
C PHE A 160 9.04 -9.12 -12.56
N HIS A 161 9.90 -8.81 -13.54
CA HIS A 161 10.96 -9.74 -13.95
C HIS A 161 11.99 -9.99 -12.86
N ALA A 162 12.32 -8.98 -12.06
CA ALA A 162 13.25 -9.15 -10.94
C ALA A 162 12.67 -10.04 -9.84
N VAL A 163 11.38 -9.88 -9.52
CA VAL A 163 10.67 -10.74 -8.56
C VAL A 163 10.64 -12.18 -9.06
N GLY A 164 10.22 -12.40 -10.31
CA GLY A 164 10.18 -13.74 -10.90
C GLY A 164 11.55 -14.43 -10.91
N ALA A 165 12.62 -13.69 -11.21
CA ALA A 165 13.98 -14.22 -11.17
C ALA A 165 14.40 -14.63 -9.74
N GLN A 166 14.07 -13.83 -8.72
CA GLN A 166 14.40 -14.15 -7.33
C GLN A 166 13.55 -15.30 -6.79
N MET A 167 12.25 -15.36 -7.12
CA MET A 167 11.39 -16.48 -6.75
C MET A 167 11.93 -17.80 -7.31
N ALA A 168 12.34 -17.81 -8.58
CA ALA A 168 12.93 -18.99 -9.22
C ALA A 168 14.27 -19.40 -8.60
N GLU A 169 15.16 -18.44 -8.33
CA GLU A 169 16.48 -18.68 -7.73
C GLU A 169 16.37 -19.30 -6.33
N TYR A 170 15.53 -18.70 -5.48
CA TYR A 170 15.39 -19.11 -4.08
C TYR A 170 14.30 -20.16 -3.84
N LYS A 171 13.59 -20.58 -4.90
CA LYS A 171 12.49 -21.55 -4.85
C LYS A 171 11.45 -21.15 -3.79
N THR A 172 11.06 -19.88 -3.80
CA THR A 172 10.10 -19.32 -2.86
C THR A 172 8.86 -18.84 -3.59
N ASP A 173 7.72 -19.02 -2.92
CA ASP A 173 6.43 -18.47 -3.33
C ASP A 173 6.02 -17.30 -2.42
N SER A 174 6.96 -16.70 -1.69
CA SER A 174 6.69 -15.59 -0.77
C SER A 174 7.24 -14.28 -1.33
N VAL A 175 6.38 -13.27 -1.39
CA VAL A 175 6.71 -11.91 -1.82
C VAL A 175 6.21 -10.91 -0.78
N THR A 176 7.09 -10.00 -0.37
CA THR A 176 6.77 -8.90 0.54
C THR A 176 6.99 -7.56 -0.17
N ILE A 177 5.91 -6.80 -0.34
CA ILE A 177 5.96 -5.43 -0.87
C ILE A 177 6.03 -4.44 0.29
N ILE A 178 6.92 -3.47 0.16
CA ILE A 178 7.15 -2.44 1.17
C ILE A 178 7.16 -1.08 0.47
N GLY A 179 6.48 -0.10 1.07
CA GLY A 179 6.41 1.24 0.48
C GLY A 179 6.17 2.32 1.53
N HIS A 180 6.55 3.55 1.20
CA HIS A 180 6.17 4.73 1.97
C HIS A 180 5.54 5.76 1.03
N SER A 181 4.48 6.45 1.46
CA SER A 181 3.79 7.46 0.65
C SER A 181 3.25 6.89 -0.67
N LEU A 182 3.68 7.43 -1.81
CA LEU A 182 3.43 6.88 -3.16
C LEU A 182 3.97 5.45 -3.36
N GLY A 183 4.85 4.96 -2.48
CA GLY A 183 5.51 3.66 -2.57
C GLY A 183 4.55 2.59 -3.11
N LYS A 184 4.82 2.17 -4.34
CA LYS A 184 3.87 1.44 -5.18
C LYS A 184 3.56 0.07 -4.57
N TYR A 185 2.27 -0.28 -4.48
CA TYR A 185 1.84 -1.66 -4.18
C TYR A 185 0.79 -2.21 -5.15
N LEU A 186 0.32 -1.39 -6.09
CA LEU A 186 -0.77 -1.67 -7.04
C LEU A 186 -0.63 -2.98 -7.85
N ARG A 187 0.60 -3.49 -8.06
CA ARG A 187 0.84 -4.56 -9.05
C ARG A 187 1.93 -5.56 -8.67
N CYS A 188 2.20 -5.76 -7.38
CA CYS A 188 2.75 -7.07 -7.02
C CYS A 188 1.64 -7.91 -6.43
N THR A 189 0.45 -7.89 -7.05
CA THR A 189 -0.71 -8.72 -6.75
C THR A 189 -0.60 -10.08 -7.44
N ALA A 190 -1.23 -11.11 -6.87
CA ALA A 190 -1.12 -12.50 -7.29
C ALA A 190 -1.60 -12.81 -8.71
N THR A 191 -2.25 -11.86 -9.36
CA THR A 191 -2.89 -11.99 -10.67
C THR A 191 -1.92 -12.02 -11.86
N GLU A 192 -0.67 -11.58 -11.68
CA GLU A 192 0.31 -11.49 -12.77
C GLU A 192 1.49 -12.44 -12.65
N LEU A 193 1.80 -12.88 -11.43
CA LEU A 193 2.62 -14.06 -11.28
C LEU A 193 1.84 -15.25 -11.86
N PRO A 194 2.50 -16.22 -12.50
CA PRO A 194 1.81 -17.41 -13.02
C PRO A 194 0.86 -17.93 -11.94
N PRO A 195 -0.40 -18.26 -12.26
CA PRO A 195 -1.40 -18.61 -11.26
C PRO A 195 -0.84 -19.64 -10.29
N ASN A 196 -0.46 -19.17 -9.12
CA ASN A 196 0.21 -19.96 -8.12
C ASN A 196 -0.64 -19.85 -6.86
N PRO A 197 -1.51 -20.84 -6.59
CA PRO A 197 -2.33 -20.82 -5.40
C PRO A 197 -1.50 -20.86 -4.10
N SER A 198 -0.20 -21.17 -4.19
CA SER A 198 0.74 -21.14 -3.07
C SER A 198 1.45 -19.79 -2.88
N LEU A 199 1.22 -18.81 -3.77
CA LEU A 199 1.81 -17.49 -3.65
C LEU A 199 1.32 -16.79 -2.38
N SER A 200 2.25 -16.57 -1.44
CA SER A 200 2.02 -15.82 -0.22
C SER A 200 2.46 -14.38 -0.42
N MET A 201 1.55 -13.44 -0.18
CA MET A 201 1.78 -12.02 -0.40
C MET A 201 1.58 -11.24 0.88
N LYS A 202 2.59 -10.46 1.25
CA LYS A 202 2.53 -9.50 2.34
C LYS A 202 2.77 -8.10 1.82
N VAL A 203 1.98 -7.14 2.29
CA VAL A 203 2.16 -5.72 1.95
C VAL A 203 2.28 -4.93 3.23
N VAL A 204 3.37 -4.19 3.39
CA VAL A 204 3.58 -3.29 4.53
C VAL A 204 3.90 -1.90 4.01
N THR A 205 2.95 -0.98 4.15
CA THR A 205 3.09 0.39 3.69
C THR A 205 3.08 1.37 4.85
N TYR A 206 3.65 2.55 4.63
CA TYR A 206 3.75 3.62 5.61
C TYR A 206 3.17 4.91 5.00
N GLY A 207 2.22 5.56 5.67
CA GLY A 207 1.60 6.79 5.15
C GLY A 207 0.94 6.58 3.78
N MET A 208 0.24 5.46 3.60
CA MET A 208 -0.33 5.06 2.31
C MET A 208 -1.55 5.92 1.96
N PRO A 209 -1.62 6.58 0.79
CA PRO A 209 -2.83 7.28 0.36
C PRO A 209 -3.92 6.30 -0.11
N ARG A 210 -5.16 6.76 -0.21
CA ARG A 210 -6.22 5.95 -0.85
C ARG A 210 -5.90 5.78 -2.34
N VAL A 211 -5.89 4.54 -2.81
CA VAL A 211 -5.40 4.23 -4.15
C VAL A 211 -6.50 4.12 -5.19
N GLY A 212 -7.65 3.55 -4.81
CA GLY A 212 -8.74 3.29 -5.73
C GLY A 212 -10.10 3.48 -5.09
N ASN A 213 -11.13 3.07 -5.81
CA ASN A 213 -12.50 3.09 -5.32
C ASN A 213 -12.81 1.94 -4.35
N GLN A 214 -14.06 1.88 -3.89
CA GLN A 214 -14.54 0.81 -3.01
C GLN A 214 -14.30 -0.59 -3.58
N ALA A 215 -14.59 -0.80 -4.86
CA ALA A 215 -14.36 -2.10 -5.52
C ALA A 215 -12.88 -2.51 -5.48
N PHE A 216 -11.95 -1.55 -5.65
CA PHE A 216 -10.52 -1.81 -5.47
C PHE A 216 -10.18 -2.21 -4.03
N ALA A 217 -10.70 -1.49 -3.03
CA ALA A 217 -10.45 -1.78 -1.62
C ALA A 217 -10.95 -3.18 -1.22
N ASP A 218 -12.18 -3.52 -1.64
CA ASP A 218 -12.79 -4.83 -1.37
C ASP A 218 -12.01 -5.96 -2.04
N TRP A 219 -11.59 -5.74 -3.29
CA TRP A 219 -10.77 -6.71 -4.01
C TRP A 219 -9.42 -6.94 -3.32
N VAL A 220 -8.78 -5.89 -2.81
CA VAL A 220 -7.52 -5.99 -2.05
C VAL A 220 -7.72 -6.77 -0.75
N ASP A 221 -8.81 -6.53 -0.02
CA ASP A 221 -9.12 -7.27 1.21
C ASP A 221 -9.31 -8.78 0.95
N GLU A 222 -9.89 -9.14 -0.20
CA GLU A 222 -10.08 -10.54 -0.61
C GLU A 222 -8.76 -11.22 -1.03
N HIS A 223 -7.89 -10.51 -1.75
CA HIS A 223 -6.73 -11.11 -2.41
C HIS A 223 -5.39 -10.90 -1.69
N ILE A 224 -5.30 -9.90 -0.80
CA ILE A 224 -4.10 -9.57 -0.01
C ILE A 224 -4.48 -9.44 1.47
N PRO A 225 -4.82 -10.56 2.14
CA PRO A 225 -5.26 -10.53 3.54
C PRO A 225 -4.16 -10.09 4.52
N ASP A 226 -2.89 -10.17 4.12
CA ASP A 226 -1.72 -9.71 4.89
C ASP A 226 -1.21 -8.35 4.41
N LEU A 227 -2.14 -7.41 4.21
CA LEU A 227 -1.85 -5.99 4.02
C LEU A 227 -1.89 -5.27 5.37
N ARG A 228 -0.85 -4.48 5.65
CA ARG A 228 -0.80 -3.53 6.77
C ARG A 228 -0.36 -2.17 6.27
N HIS A 229 -1.19 -1.16 6.49
CA HIS A 229 -0.86 0.23 6.20
C HIS A 229 -0.70 1.00 7.52
N ILE A 230 0.54 1.41 7.79
CA ILE A 230 0.96 2.02 9.04
C ILE A 230 0.88 3.54 8.88
N ASN A 231 -0.02 4.17 9.62
CA ASN A 231 -0.29 5.60 9.54
C ASN A 231 0.17 6.27 10.83
N ASN A 232 0.81 7.44 10.70
CA ASN A 232 1.47 8.09 11.82
C ASN A 232 0.75 9.39 12.21
N LEU A 233 0.35 9.50 13.47
CA LEU A 233 -0.19 10.72 14.07
C LEU A 233 -1.21 11.42 13.16
N HIS A 234 -0.96 12.68 12.79
CA HIS A 234 -1.86 13.44 11.92
C HIS A 234 -1.32 13.55 10.49
N ASP A 235 -0.74 12.46 9.95
CA ASP A 235 -0.28 12.39 8.58
C ASP A 235 -1.44 12.71 7.60
N PRO A 236 -1.29 13.72 6.70
CA PRO A 236 -2.31 14.04 5.71
C PRO A 236 -2.47 12.99 4.61
N VAL A 237 -1.45 12.17 4.33
CA VAL A 237 -1.43 11.33 3.13
C VAL A 237 -2.46 10.20 3.20
N PRO A 238 -2.62 9.47 4.33
CA PRO A 238 -3.64 8.42 4.43
C PRO A 238 -5.08 8.89 4.31
N ILE A 239 -5.36 10.16 4.57
CA ILE A 239 -6.71 10.70 4.51
C ILE A 239 -7.06 11.27 3.13
N VAL A 240 -6.19 11.15 2.13
CA VAL A 240 -6.43 11.60 0.74
C VAL A 240 -6.10 10.53 -0.30
N PRO A 241 -6.68 10.60 -1.52
CA PRO A 241 -7.83 11.44 -1.90
C PRO A 241 -9.08 11.09 -1.08
N TRP A 242 -10.03 12.02 -0.97
CA TRP A 242 -11.16 11.90 -0.04
C TRP A 242 -12.14 10.76 -0.39
N THR A 243 -12.74 10.17 0.64
CA THR A 243 -13.86 9.23 0.49
C THR A 243 -15.06 9.84 -0.23
N ALA A 244 -15.29 11.14 -0.05
CA ALA A 244 -16.32 11.90 -0.76
C ALA A 244 -16.13 11.89 -2.29
N TRP A 245 -14.91 11.64 -2.79
CA TRP A 245 -14.62 11.47 -4.21
C TRP A 245 -14.69 10.00 -4.65
N GLY A 246 -15.19 9.11 -3.81
CA GLY A 246 -15.33 7.69 -4.10
C GLY A 246 -14.02 6.92 -4.07
N PHE A 247 -13.05 7.37 -3.27
CA PHE A 247 -11.86 6.59 -2.92
C PHE A 247 -12.06 5.85 -1.61
N ALA A 248 -11.44 4.69 -1.45
CA ALA A 248 -11.49 3.90 -0.23
C ALA A 248 -10.13 3.29 0.07
N HIS A 249 -9.84 3.09 1.35
CA HIS A 249 -8.74 2.25 1.81
C HIS A 249 -9.19 0.79 1.96
N PRO A 250 -8.32 -0.20 1.66
CA PRO A 250 -8.52 -1.55 2.17
C PRO A 250 -8.37 -1.59 3.70
N SER A 251 -8.77 -2.70 4.29
CA SER A 251 -8.58 -2.99 5.71
C SER A 251 -7.09 -3.12 6.06
N GLY A 252 -6.79 -3.23 7.35
CA GLY A 252 -5.43 -3.47 7.84
C GLY A 252 -4.67 -2.23 8.28
N GLU A 253 -5.39 -1.16 8.65
CA GLU A 253 -4.79 0.03 9.23
C GLU A 253 -4.13 -0.30 10.58
N VAL A 254 -2.90 0.19 10.75
CA VAL A 254 -2.21 0.28 12.03
C VAL A 254 -1.90 1.76 12.28
N HIS A 255 -2.53 2.36 13.28
CA HIS A 255 -2.36 3.78 13.59
C HIS A 255 -1.37 3.97 14.75
N ILE A 256 -0.41 4.87 14.57
CA ILE A 256 0.54 5.29 15.60
C ILE A 256 0.03 6.59 16.23
N GLN A 257 -0.40 6.49 17.48
CA GLN A 257 -0.90 7.60 18.28
C GLN A 257 0.24 8.30 19.07
N PRO A 258 -0.02 9.48 19.67
CA PRO A 258 0.94 10.16 20.52
C PRO A 258 1.54 9.24 21.59
N LYS A 259 2.81 9.49 21.94
CA LYS A 259 3.61 8.65 22.85
C LYS A 259 3.90 7.23 22.31
N ASN A 260 3.90 7.07 20.98
CA ASN A 260 4.24 5.81 20.28
C ASN A 260 3.32 4.65 20.68
N VAL A 261 2.02 4.93 20.79
CA VAL A 261 1.00 3.90 21.06
C VAL A 261 0.48 3.39 19.73
N TRP A 262 0.66 2.11 19.45
CA TRP A 262 0.24 1.49 18.19
C TRP A 262 -1.09 0.78 18.39
N VAL A 263 -2.03 1.00 17.48
CA VAL A 263 -3.33 0.33 17.49
C VAL A 263 -3.67 -0.25 16.12
N ALA A 264 -4.34 -1.39 16.08
CA ALA A 264 -5.02 -1.88 14.89
C ALA A 264 -6.41 -1.25 14.79
N CYS A 265 -6.76 -0.83 13.58
CA CYS A 265 -8.04 -0.20 13.27
C CYS A 265 -8.88 -1.17 12.43
N PRO A 266 -9.97 -1.74 12.99
CA PRO A 266 -10.79 -2.71 12.27
C PRO A 266 -11.54 -2.10 11.09
N GLY A 267 -11.63 -2.86 10.00
CA GLY A 267 -12.35 -2.47 8.78
C GLY A 267 -11.59 -1.48 7.90
N GLN A 268 -12.31 -0.91 6.94
CA GLN A 268 -11.81 0.08 6.00
C GLN A 268 -12.12 1.49 6.51
N ASP A 269 -11.23 2.47 6.27
CA ASP A 269 -11.46 3.89 6.58
C ASP A 269 -12.11 4.15 7.96
N ASN A 270 -11.58 3.55 9.03
CA ASN A 270 -12.23 3.52 10.34
C ASN A 270 -12.37 4.94 10.94
N GLU A 271 -13.60 5.37 11.21
CA GLU A 271 -13.92 6.73 11.67
C GLU A 271 -13.74 6.93 13.19
N SER A 272 -13.28 5.91 13.91
CA SER A 272 -12.95 6.03 15.33
C SER A 272 -11.80 7.01 15.55
N ARG A 273 -11.88 7.82 16.62
CA ARG A 273 -10.88 8.87 16.92
C ARG A 273 -9.46 8.37 17.17
N GLY A 274 -9.25 7.08 17.37
CA GLY A 274 -7.90 6.51 17.50
C GLY A 274 -7.37 5.90 16.21
N CYS A 275 -8.05 6.09 15.08
CA CYS A 275 -7.66 5.68 13.73
C CYS A 275 -7.51 6.92 12.85
N SER A 276 -6.66 6.88 11.82
CA SER A 276 -6.25 8.07 11.05
C SER A 276 -7.43 8.86 10.49
N ARG A 277 -8.45 8.19 9.98
CA ARG A 277 -9.65 8.81 9.38
C ARG A 277 -10.48 9.58 10.41
N GLY A 278 -10.59 9.08 11.64
CA GLY A 278 -11.30 9.74 12.74
C GLY A 278 -10.46 10.74 13.52
N ASP A 279 -9.15 10.49 13.65
CA ASP A 279 -8.18 11.33 14.37
C ASP A 279 -7.81 12.58 13.55
N THR A 280 -7.71 12.44 12.23
CA THR A 280 -7.42 13.54 11.28
C THR A 280 -8.57 13.71 10.29
N PRO A 281 -9.73 14.24 10.73
CA PRO A 281 -10.91 14.33 9.87
C PRO A 281 -10.75 15.31 8.70
N TRP A 282 -9.83 16.28 8.82
CA TRP A 282 -9.59 17.32 7.82
C TRP A 282 -8.10 17.63 7.68
N LEU A 283 -7.67 18.03 6.47
CA LEU A 283 -6.30 18.44 6.21
C LEU A 283 -5.83 19.61 7.09
N VAL A 284 -6.74 20.48 7.54
CA VAL A 284 -6.40 21.58 8.46
C VAL A 284 -5.92 21.11 9.84
N ASN A 285 -6.22 19.86 10.19
CA ASN A 285 -5.76 19.20 11.43
C ASN A 285 -4.50 18.38 11.21
N SER A 286 -4.07 18.19 9.96
CA SER A 286 -2.93 17.36 9.59
C SER A 286 -1.59 18.08 9.73
N ARG A 287 -0.51 17.30 9.77
CA ARG A 287 0.87 17.79 9.80
C ARG A 287 1.70 16.97 8.82
N LEU A 288 2.19 17.61 7.75
CA LEU A 288 3.02 16.92 6.76
C LEU A 288 4.33 16.36 7.36
N THR A 289 4.80 16.92 8.48
CA THR A 289 5.95 16.37 9.20
C THR A 289 5.68 14.97 9.75
N ASP A 290 4.44 14.65 10.10
CA ASP A 290 4.06 13.35 10.66
C ASP A 290 4.15 12.25 9.59
N HIS A 291 4.10 12.63 8.31
CA HIS A 291 4.32 11.72 7.19
C HIS A 291 5.79 11.24 7.09
N ILE A 292 6.75 12.14 7.27
CA ILE A 292 8.19 11.89 7.04
C ILE A 292 8.89 11.42 8.33
N TRP A 293 8.28 11.63 9.49
CA TRP A 293 9.02 11.68 10.76
C TRP A 293 8.44 10.77 11.86
N PHE A 294 9.26 9.76 12.20
CA PHE A 294 9.17 8.72 13.25
C PHE A 294 8.06 7.68 13.14
N TYR A 295 8.41 6.54 12.53
CA TYR A 295 7.74 5.25 12.70
C TYR A 295 8.58 4.41 13.68
N ASP A 296 8.16 4.32 14.95
CA ASP A 296 8.92 3.67 16.04
C ASP A 296 10.37 4.18 16.18
N GLY A 297 10.56 5.51 16.12
CA GLY A 297 11.88 6.12 16.24
C GLY A 297 12.76 6.03 14.98
N LEU A 298 12.24 5.48 13.88
CA LEU A 298 12.90 5.45 12.58
C LEU A 298 12.35 6.53 11.65
N ILE A 299 13.26 7.24 10.97
CA ILE A 299 12.90 8.23 9.95
C ILE A 299 12.69 7.50 8.63
N VAL A 300 11.52 7.68 8.01
CA VAL A 300 11.15 7.12 6.71
C VAL A 300 10.74 8.29 5.81
N GLY A 301 11.41 8.47 4.66
CA GLY A 301 11.25 9.67 3.84
C GLY A 301 12.56 10.29 3.35
N THR A 302 13.69 9.80 3.87
CA THR A 302 15.03 10.19 3.42
C THR A 302 16.02 9.05 3.67
N CYS A 303 17.09 8.98 2.88
CA CYS A 303 18.21 8.09 3.15
C CYS A 303 19.07 8.67 4.28
N HIS A 304 18.56 8.61 5.52
CA HIS A 304 19.37 8.91 6.69
C HIS A 304 19.98 7.62 7.23
N GLN A 305 21.27 7.65 7.55
CA GLN A 305 21.87 6.59 8.34
C GLN A 305 21.29 6.74 9.75
N SER A 306 20.25 5.97 10.09
CA SER A 306 19.67 6.03 11.44
C SER A 306 20.80 5.90 12.47
N PRO A 307 21.12 6.94 13.25
CA PRO A 307 22.02 6.76 14.37
C PRO A 307 21.24 5.92 15.37
N PHE A 308 21.70 4.70 15.64
CA PHE A 308 21.14 3.92 16.72
C PHE A 308 21.05 4.79 17.98
N ALA A 309 19.87 4.79 18.59
CA ALA A 309 19.49 5.57 19.76
C ALA A 309 20.60 5.59 20.84
N THR A 310 21.24 6.74 21.00
CA THR A 310 21.69 7.19 22.32
C THR A 310 20.70 8.23 22.78
N SER A 311 19.98 7.91 23.85
CA SER A 311 19.09 8.77 24.64
C SER A 311 19.24 10.27 24.38
N ALA A 312 18.49 10.77 23.41
CA ALA A 312 18.20 12.18 23.30
C ALA A 312 16.72 12.27 22.99
N VAL A 313 15.96 12.86 23.92
CA VAL A 313 14.61 13.33 23.67
C VAL A 313 14.71 14.28 22.47
N VAL A 314 14.39 13.79 21.28
CA VAL A 314 14.29 14.64 20.09
C VAL A 314 12.98 15.39 20.26
N THR A 315 13.10 16.59 20.81
CA THR A 315 12.02 17.57 20.87
C THR A 315 11.49 17.81 19.46
N ALA A 316 10.17 17.81 19.30
CA ALA A 316 9.51 18.14 18.04
C ALA A 316 10.09 19.45 17.46
N PRO A 317 10.31 19.54 16.13
CA PRO A 317 10.78 20.77 15.52
C PRO A 317 9.77 21.91 15.74
N PRO A 318 10.21 23.17 15.69
CA PRO A 318 9.34 24.32 15.83
C PRO A 318 8.21 24.25 14.80
N THR A 319 6.99 24.55 15.25
CA THR A 319 5.78 24.54 14.43
C THR A 319 5.99 25.37 13.16
N ILE A 320 6.02 24.70 12.00
CA ILE A 320 5.83 25.38 10.71
C ILE A 320 4.36 25.83 10.69
N PRO A 321 4.05 27.12 10.48
CA PRO A 321 2.67 27.60 10.52
C PRO A 321 1.82 26.88 9.45
N ASN A 322 0.57 26.57 9.82
CA ASN A 322 -0.45 26.04 8.92
C ASN A 322 -0.52 26.85 7.62
N LEU A 323 -0.04 26.29 6.51
CA LEU A 323 0.04 26.95 5.21
C LEU A 323 -1.35 27.23 4.59
N LEU A 324 -2.43 26.64 5.09
CA LEU A 324 -3.78 26.97 4.62
C LEU A 324 -4.21 28.41 4.97
N ARG A 325 -3.52 29.09 5.92
CA ARG A 325 -3.74 30.53 6.17
C ARG A 325 -3.17 31.43 5.08
N LEU A 326 -2.24 30.95 4.26
CA LEU A 326 -1.64 31.74 3.17
C LEU A 326 -2.37 31.58 1.83
N GLN A 327 -3.10 30.48 1.64
CA GLN A 327 -3.92 30.27 0.42
C GLN A 327 -5.35 30.80 0.54
N LEU A 328 -5.84 31.04 1.75
CA LEU A 328 -7.10 31.75 2.01
C LEU A 328 -6.79 33.16 2.52
N GLY A 329 -6.11 33.95 1.68
CA GLY A 329 -6.14 35.40 1.80
C GLY A 329 -7.59 35.85 1.66
N ARG A 330 -8.27 36.01 2.80
CA ARG A 330 -9.52 36.76 2.85
C ARG A 330 -9.10 38.20 3.10
N ASP A 331 -9.06 38.96 2.02
CA ASP A 331 -9.11 40.42 2.08
C ASP A 331 -10.43 40.78 2.76
N ASP A 332 -10.35 41.31 3.97
CA ASP A 332 -11.32 42.22 4.58
C ASP A 332 -10.53 43.36 5.24
#